data_AF-A0A966D4A0-F1
#
_entry.id   AF-A0A966D4A0-F1
#
_cell.length_a   1.000
_cell.length_b   1.000
_cell.length_c   1.000
_cell.angle_alpha   90.00
_cell.angle_beta   90.00
_cell.angle_gamma   90.00
#
_symmetry.space_group_name_H-M   'P 1'
#
loop_
_entity.id
_entity.type
_entity.pdbx_description
1 polymer ?
#
loop_
_entity_poly.entity_id
_entity_poly.type
_entity_poly.pdbx_seq_one_letter_code
_entity_poly.pdbx_strand_id
1 'polypeptide(L)'
;VAEGILQLAKKTNTKVVLPTDFVVTDDAHQPTYTATVPLGEIPNDLMGVDIGPKTVQLFVEELSPAATILFNGPMGIFEVPAFNKGTKELYALAGTLKNAYKVAAGGDTAAAVNRLGFGDRVSHVSTGGGASLEFFEGKMLPGVEPFLL
;
A
#
# COMPACT_ATOMS: atom_id res chain seq x y z
N VAL A 1 14.93 12.17 7.45
CA VAL A 1 13.51 12.30 7.02
C VAL A 1 12.63 11.24 7.67
N ALA A 2 12.89 9.94 7.48
CA ALA A 2 12.07 8.85 8.04
C ALA A 2 11.85 8.95 9.57
N GLU A 3 12.90 9.13 10.35
CA GLU A 3 12.79 9.32 11.81
C GLU A 3 11.90 10.52 12.18
N GLY A 4 11.97 11.61 11.40
CA GLY A 4 11.15 12.79 11.60
C GLY A 4 9.66 12.52 11.39
N ILE A 5 9.31 11.66 10.42
CA ILE A 5 7.92 11.21 10.20
C ILE A 5 7.44 10.40 11.40
N LEU A 6 8.24 9.47 11.91
CA LEU A 6 7.87 8.67 13.09
C LEU A 6 7.71 9.54 14.35
N GLN A 7 8.57 10.55 14.52
CA GLN A 7 8.43 11.52 15.60
C GLN A 7 7.15 12.36 15.47
N LEU A 8 6.81 12.81 14.25
CA LEU A 8 5.58 13.54 14.00
C LEU A 8 4.33 12.67 14.27
N ALA A 9 4.36 11.42 13.83
CA ALA A 9 3.29 10.46 14.11
C ALA A 9 3.06 10.30 15.61
N LYS A 10 4.15 10.17 16.39
CA LYS A 10 4.06 10.13 17.87
C LYS A 10 3.46 11.41 18.46
N LYS A 11 3.86 12.59 17.96
CA LYS A 11 3.33 13.89 18.42
C LYS A 11 1.84 14.07 18.11
N THR A 12 1.37 13.51 17.01
CA THR A 12 -0.02 13.59 16.55
C THR A 12 -0.89 12.43 17.01
N ASN A 13 -0.35 11.53 17.84
CA ASN A 13 -1.00 10.28 18.24
C ASN A 13 -1.46 9.42 17.05
N THR A 14 -0.72 9.50 15.93
CA THR A 14 -0.95 8.69 14.74
C THR A 14 -0.23 7.35 14.91
N LYS A 15 -0.99 6.25 14.84
CA LYS A 15 -0.41 4.91 14.84
C LYS A 15 0.25 4.65 13.49
N VAL A 16 1.51 4.22 13.52
CA VAL A 16 2.26 3.78 12.34
C VAL A 16 2.52 2.29 12.50
N VAL A 17 2.12 1.52 11.49
CA VAL A 17 2.27 0.07 11.45
C VAL A 17 3.23 -0.25 10.31
N LEU A 18 4.30 -0.98 10.61
CA LEU A 18 5.33 -1.37 9.64
C LEU A 18 5.32 -2.89 9.44
N PRO A 19 5.84 -3.39 8.31
CA PRO A 19 5.97 -4.82 8.07
C PRO A 19 6.78 -5.54 9.15
N THR A 20 6.38 -6.78 9.45
CA THR A 20 7.04 -7.66 10.43
C THR A 20 7.70 -8.88 9.79
N ASP A 21 7.41 -9.13 8.52
CA ASP A 21 8.03 -10.15 7.68
C ASP A 21 8.02 -9.72 6.21
N PHE A 22 8.96 -10.24 5.44
CA PHE A 22 9.24 -9.83 4.07
C PHE A 22 9.44 -11.05 3.19
N VAL A 23 8.93 -11.00 1.97
CA VAL A 23 9.36 -11.88 0.88
C VAL A 23 10.69 -11.34 0.37
N VAL A 24 11.71 -12.19 0.33
CA VAL A 24 13.06 -11.86 -0.11
C VAL A 24 13.47 -12.69 -1.32
N THR A 25 14.34 -12.13 -2.15
CA THR A 25 14.81 -12.76 -3.39
C THR A 25 16.25 -12.38 -3.72
N ASP A 26 16.86 -13.14 -4.63
CA ASP A 26 18.17 -12.88 -5.23
C ASP A 26 18.10 -11.87 -6.39
N ASP A 27 16.98 -11.78 -7.10
CA ASP A 27 16.78 -10.84 -8.21
C ASP A 27 15.34 -10.28 -8.26
N ALA A 28 15.22 -8.95 -8.36
CA ALA A 28 13.96 -8.22 -8.32
C ALA A 28 13.08 -8.35 -9.58
N HIS A 29 13.57 -8.96 -10.66
CA HIS A 29 12.87 -9.10 -11.93
C HIS A 29 12.81 -10.55 -12.43
N GLN A 30 13.86 -11.32 -12.17
CA GLN A 30 14.03 -12.72 -12.59
C GLN A 30 14.46 -13.59 -11.40
N PRO A 31 13.61 -13.73 -10.36
CA PRO A 31 13.94 -14.51 -9.17
C PRO A 31 14.33 -15.94 -9.55
N THR A 32 15.46 -16.41 -9.03
CA THR A 32 15.77 -17.84 -9.00
C THR A 32 15.54 -18.44 -7.60
N TYR A 33 15.49 -17.57 -6.59
CA TYR A 33 15.23 -17.90 -5.20
C TYR A 33 14.22 -16.93 -4.58
N THR A 34 13.31 -17.47 -3.76
CA THR A 34 12.43 -16.68 -2.91
C THR A 34 12.27 -17.34 -1.55
N ALA A 35 12.27 -16.53 -0.49
CA ALA A 35 11.94 -16.98 0.85
C ALA A 35 11.14 -15.91 1.59
N THR A 36 10.61 -16.25 2.77
CA THR A 36 10.01 -15.29 3.68
C THR A 36 10.82 -15.26 4.96
N VAL A 37 11.23 -14.08 5.37
CA VAL A 37 12.04 -13.86 6.58
C VAL A 37 11.39 -12.80 7.46
N PRO A 38 11.54 -12.87 8.80
CA PRO A 38 11.04 -11.84 9.69
C PRO A 38 11.88 -10.56 9.58
N LEU A 39 11.33 -9.46 10.13
CA LEU A 39 12.03 -8.19 10.25
C LEU A 39 13.37 -8.37 10.99
N GLY A 40 14.43 -7.83 10.41
CA GLY A 40 15.79 -7.91 10.96
C GLY A 40 16.58 -9.14 10.50
N GLU A 41 15.97 -10.04 9.73
CA GLU A 41 16.61 -11.27 9.24
C GLU A 41 16.74 -11.32 7.71
N ILE A 42 16.69 -10.17 7.02
CA ILE A 42 16.97 -10.12 5.58
C ILE A 42 18.47 -10.41 5.37
N PRO A 43 18.85 -11.49 4.67
CA PRO A 43 20.25 -11.79 4.37
C PRO A 43 20.89 -10.70 3.50
N ASN A 44 22.19 -10.46 3.66
CA ASN A 44 22.90 -9.38 2.97
C ASN A 44 22.94 -9.53 1.43
N ASP A 45 22.80 -10.75 0.94
CA ASP A 45 22.80 -11.12 -0.48
C ASP A 45 21.39 -11.15 -1.09
N LEU A 46 20.34 -10.93 -0.29
CA LEU A 46 18.96 -10.90 -0.74
C LEU A 46 18.34 -9.51 -0.53
N MET A 47 17.23 -9.28 -1.21
CA MET A 47 16.46 -8.04 -1.10
C MET A 47 14.99 -8.30 -0.81
N GLY A 48 14.36 -7.45 0.02
CA GLY A 48 12.93 -7.49 0.26
C GLY A 48 12.14 -6.93 -0.93
N VAL A 49 11.18 -7.69 -1.43
CA VAL A 49 10.45 -7.39 -2.68
C VAL A 49 8.93 -7.40 -2.54
N ASP A 50 8.40 -7.94 -1.45
CA ASP A 50 6.98 -7.90 -1.08
C ASP A 50 6.85 -8.09 0.44
N ILE A 51 5.69 -7.80 0.99
CA ILE A 51 5.38 -8.08 2.40
C ILE A 51 5.08 -9.57 2.60
N GLY A 52 5.44 -10.09 3.76
CA GLY A 52 5.10 -11.46 4.14
C GLY A 52 3.66 -11.63 4.65
N PRO A 53 3.22 -12.88 4.85
CA PRO A 53 1.85 -13.20 5.28
C PRO A 53 1.51 -12.67 6.69
N LYS A 54 2.48 -12.57 7.61
CA LYS A 54 2.20 -12.02 8.95
C LYS A 54 1.91 -10.53 8.87
N THR A 55 2.61 -9.81 8.00
CA THR A 55 2.36 -8.40 7.71
C THR A 55 0.99 -8.18 7.08
N VAL A 56 0.58 -9.03 6.14
CA VAL A 56 -0.76 -8.96 5.54
C VAL A 56 -1.83 -9.09 6.63
N GLN A 57 -1.72 -10.08 7.51
CA GLN A 57 -2.66 -10.29 8.62
C GLN A 57 -2.72 -9.07 9.55
N LEU A 58 -1.54 -8.61 9.99
CA LEU A 58 -1.42 -7.42 10.83
C LEU A 58 -2.10 -6.21 10.20
N PHE A 59 -1.84 -5.93 8.92
CA PHE A 59 -2.42 -4.76 8.26
C PHE A 59 -3.94 -4.88 8.14
N VAL A 60 -4.48 -6.06 7.84
CA VAL A 60 -5.93 -6.28 7.77
C VAL A 60 -6.59 -6.08 9.13
N GLU A 61 -5.98 -6.57 10.21
CA GLU A 61 -6.47 -6.35 11.59
C GLU A 61 -6.52 -4.86 11.94
N GLU A 62 -5.48 -4.11 11.58
CA GLU A 62 -5.39 -2.66 11.81
C GLU A 62 -6.36 -1.85 10.95
N LEU A 63 -6.69 -2.34 9.76
CA LEU A 63 -7.66 -1.71 8.86
C LEU A 63 -9.12 -2.04 9.23
N SER A 64 -9.37 -3.17 9.89
CA SER A 64 -10.72 -3.62 10.27
C SER A 64 -11.60 -2.57 10.98
N PRO A 65 -11.10 -1.78 11.95
CA PRO A 65 -11.91 -0.76 12.62
C PRO A 65 -12.08 0.55 11.80
N ALA A 66 -11.41 0.70 10.66
CA ALA A 66 -11.42 1.95 9.91
C ALA A 66 -12.77 2.21 9.22
N ALA A 67 -13.26 3.45 9.34
CA ALA A 67 -14.43 3.91 8.57
C ALA A 67 -14.04 4.41 7.17
N THR A 68 -12.78 4.79 6.97
CA THR A 68 -12.24 5.25 5.68
C THR A 68 -10.84 4.68 5.50
N ILE A 69 -10.56 4.17 4.31
CA ILE A 69 -9.24 3.63 3.94
C ILE A 69 -8.80 4.29 2.63
N LEU A 70 -7.62 4.88 2.64
CA LEU A 70 -6.95 5.40 1.44
C LEU A 70 -5.77 4.49 1.10
N PHE A 71 -5.85 3.80 -0.02
CA PHE A 71 -4.73 3.05 -0.58
C PHE A 71 -3.92 3.96 -1.50
N ASN A 72 -2.62 4.04 -1.23
CA ASN A 72 -1.64 4.67 -2.10
C ASN A 72 -0.34 3.86 -2.08
N GLY A 73 -0.09 3.13 -3.18
CA GLY A 73 1.06 2.28 -3.38
C GLY A 73 0.74 0.78 -3.23
N PRO A 74 1.33 -0.08 -4.08
CA PRO A 74 1.40 -1.52 -3.84
C PRO A 74 2.37 -1.83 -2.68
N MET A 75 2.30 -3.06 -2.16
CA MET A 75 3.14 -3.51 -1.04
C MET A 75 4.48 -4.11 -1.47
N GLY A 76 4.65 -4.38 -2.76
CA GLY A 76 5.81 -5.01 -3.37
C GLY A 76 5.92 -4.68 -4.85
N ILE A 77 6.83 -5.34 -5.56
CA ILE A 77 7.06 -5.18 -7.00
C ILE A 77 5.93 -5.88 -7.78
N PHE A 78 4.74 -5.26 -7.77
CA PHE A 78 3.49 -5.90 -8.21
C PHE A 78 3.47 -6.33 -9.68
N GLU A 79 4.34 -5.74 -10.51
CA GLU A 79 4.54 -6.08 -11.92
C GLU A 79 5.17 -7.46 -12.11
N VAL A 80 5.91 -7.95 -11.11
CA VAL A 80 6.51 -9.28 -11.13
C VAL A 80 5.55 -10.26 -10.44
N PRO A 81 5.04 -11.29 -11.12
CA PRO A 81 4.05 -12.20 -10.55
C PRO A 81 4.45 -12.87 -9.22
N ALA A 82 5.74 -13.07 -9.01
CA ALA A 82 6.27 -13.63 -7.76
C ALA A 82 6.18 -12.67 -6.55
N PHE A 83 6.08 -11.36 -6.79
CA PHE A 83 6.19 -10.31 -5.76
C PHE A 83 4.93 -9.44 -5.65
N ASN A 84 3.79 -9.97 -6.10
CA ASN A 84 2.49 -9.27 -6.03
C ASN A 84 1.51 -9.92 -5.05
N LYS A 85 1.96 -10.94 -4.31
CA LYS A 85 1.09 -11.74 -3.46
C LYS A 85 0.61 -10.95 -2.24
N GLY A 86 1.51 -10.23 -1.56
CA GLY A 86 1.18 -9.38 -0.42
C GLY A 86 0.18 -8.28 -0.79
N THR A 87 0.41 -7.62 -1.93
CA THR A 87 -0.55 -6.63 -2.49
C THR A 87 -1.91 -7.26 -2.77
N LYS A 88 -1.94 -8.43 -3.44
CA LYS A 88 -3.19 -9.14 -3.75
C LYS A 88 -3.96 -9.53 -2.51
N GLU A 89 -3.30 -10.15 -1.54
CA GLU A 89 -3.94 -10.66 -0.34
C GLU A 89 -4.44 -9.52 0.54
N LEU A 90 -3.65 -8.46 0.73
CA LEU A 90 -4.08 -7.29 1.47
C LEU A 90 -5.31 -6.64 0.84
N TYR A 91 -5.30 -6.43 -0.48
CA TYR A 91 -6.41 -5.75 -1.18
C TYR A 91 -7.66 -6.65 -1.20
N ALA A 92 -7.49 -7.96 -1.38
CA ALA A 92 -8.59 -8.92 -1.29
C ALA A 92 -9.26 -8.87 0.09
N LEU A 93 -8.47 -8.97 1.16
CA LEU A 93 -8.97 -9.02 2.53
C LEU A 93 -9.53 -7.67 3.00
N ALA A 94 -8.79 -6.57 2.80
CA ALA A 94 -9.28 -5.23 3.12
C ALA A 94 -10.51 -4.85 2.27
N GLY A 95 -10.59 -5.38 1.05
CA GLY A 95 -11.77 -5.29 0.20
C GLY A 95 -13.04 -5.90 0.80
N THR A 96 -12.92 -6.86 1.73
CA THR A 96 -14.07 -7.45 2.42
C THR A 96 -14.62 -6.60 3.57
N LEU A 97 -13.88 -5.56 4.00
CA LEU A 97 -14.31 -4.64 5.05
C LEU A 97 -15.50 -3.80 4.55
N LYS A 98 -16.71 -4.16 5.01
CA LYS A 98 -17.98 -3.54 4.56
C LYS A 98 -18.25 -2.17 5.17
N ASN A 99 -17.67 -1.88 6.33
CA ASN A 99 -17.92 -0.64 7.08
C ASN A 99 -16.99 0.51 6.66
N ALA A 100 -16.04 0.26 5.76
CA ALA A 100 -15.04 1.22 5.33
C ALA A 100 -15.36 1.77 3.94
N TYR A 101 -15.32 3.10 3.79
CA TYR A 101 -15.21 3.74 2.48
C TYR A 101 -13.77 3.62 1.97
N LYS A 102 -13.57 2.95 0.84
CA LYS A 102 -12.24 2.57 0.33
C LYS A 102 -11.90 3.35 -0.93
N VAL A 103 -10.82 4.13 -0.87
CA VAL A 103 -10.31 4.91 -2.00
C VAL A 103 -8.99 4.34 -2.46
N ALA A 104 -8.88 4.01 -3.74
CA ALA A 104 -7.59 3.73 -4.39
C ALA A 104 -7.13 4.99 -5.13
N ALA A 105 -5.99 5.55 -4.74
CA ALA A 105 -5.42 6.76 -5.34
C ALA A 105 -3.92 6.57 -5.65
N GLY A 106 -3.41 7.33 -6.61
CA GLY A 106 -2.07 7.13 -7.16
C GLY A 106 -2.08 6.19 -8.38
N GLY A 107 -1.19 6.45 -9.34
CA GLY A 107 -1.12 5.73 -10.61
C GLY A 107 -0.86 4.24 -10.42
N ASP A 108 0.12 3.88 -9.59
CA ASP A 108 0.49 2.48 -9.35
C ASP A 108 -0.60 1.73 -8.59
N THR A 109 -1.27 2.38 -7.63
CA THR A 109 -2.44 1.80 -6.94
C THR A 109 -3.55 1.49 -7.92
N ALA A 110 -3.91 2.45 -8.80
CA ALA A 110 -4.95 2.24 -9.80
C ALA A 110 -4.57 1.13 -10.79
N ALA A 111 -3.30 1.09 -11.21
CA ALA A 111 -2.78 0.02 -12.05
C ALA A 111 -2.83 -1.36 -11.37
N ALA A 112 -2.47 -1.44 -10.09
CA ALA A 112 -2.54 -2.66 -9.29
C ALA A 112 -3.99 -3.12 -9.11
N VAL A 113 -4.92 -2.22 -8.76
CA VAL A 113 -6.35 -2.54 -8.64
C VAL A 113 -6.90 -3.11 -9.95
N ASN A 114 -6.56 -2.52 -11.09
CA ASN A 114 -7.02 -2.98 -12.40
C ASN A 114 -6.39 -4.31 -12.81
N ARG A 115 -5.06 -4.45 -12.70
CA ARG A 115 -4.34 -5.68 -13.09
C ARG A 115 -4.70 -6.89 -12.23
N LEU A 116 -4.99 -6.65 -10.95
CA LEU A 116 -5.26 -7.71 -9.98
C LEU A 116 -6.76 -7.96 -9.77
N GLY A 117 -7.64 -7.22 -10.45
CA GLY A 117 -9.08 -7.45 -10.45
C GLY A 117 -9.81 -7.01 -9.17
N PHE A 118 -9.34 -5.95 -8.51
CA PHE A 118 -9.92 -5.45 -7.26
C PHE A 118 -10.81 -4.22 -7.41
N GLY A 119 -11.15 -3.80 -8.64
CA GLY A 119 -11.98 -2.62 -8.89
C GLY A 119 -13.29 -2.64 -8.09
N ASP A 120 -13.99 -3.76 -8.10
CA ASP A 120 -15.27 -3.93 -7.40
C ASP A 120 -15.14 -4.07 -5.86
N ARG A 121 -13.91 -4.07 -5.33
CA ARG A 121 -13.63 -4.21 -3.89
C ARG A 121 -13.34 -2.88 -3.21
N VAL A 122 -13.15 -1.82 -3.97
CA VAL A 122 -12.99 -0.44 -3.48
C VAL A 122 -14.22 0.39 -3.80
N SER A 123 -14.46 1.44 -3.02
CA SER A 123 -15.59 2.34 -3.21
C SER A 123 -15.34 3.37 -4.31
N HIS A 124 -14.09 3.77 -4.49
CA HIS A 124 -13.68 4.73 -5.53
C HIS A 124 -12.25 4.43 -6.02
N VAL A 125 -12.09 4.35 -7.34
CA VAL A 125 -10.77 4.36 -8.00
C VAL A 125 -10.56 5.74 -8.58
N SER A 126 -9.59 6.47 -8.05
CA SER A 126 -9.27 7.81 -8.53
C SER A 126 -8.54 7.76 -9.86
N THR A 127 -9.00 8.55 -10.83
CA THR A 127 -8.36 8.72 -12.14
C THR A 127 -7.35 9.87 -12.17
N GLY A 128 -7.19 10.61 -11.08
CA GLY A 128 -6.29 11.78 -11.00
C GLY A 128 -4.80 11.42 -10.93
N GLY A 129 -4.45 10.15 -10.70
CA GLY A 129 -3.07 9.71 -10.59
C GLY A 129 -2.30 10.52 -9.55
N GLY A 130 -1.24 11.22 -9.97
CA GLY A 130 -0.46 12.11 -9.10
C GLY A 130 -1.25 13.33 -8.60
N ALA A 131 -2.20 13.85 -9.38
CA ALA A 131 -3.02 14.99 -8.96
C ALA A 131 -3.88 14.66 -7.73
N SER A 132 -4.30 13.40 -7.56
CA SER A 132 -5.02 12.95 -6.36
C SER A 132 -4.14 13.06 -5.11
N LEU A 133 -2.84 12.78 -5.22
CA LEU A 133 -1.90 12.88 -4.11
C LEU A 133 -1.61 14.34 -3.77
N GLU A 134 -1.39 15.19 -4.79
CA GLU A 134 -1.24 16.63 -4.58
C GLU A 134 -2.47 17.24 -3.90
N PHE A 135 -3.67 16.79 -4.27
CA PHE A 135 -4.90 17.19 -3.61
C PHE A 135 -4.91 16.76 -2.13
N PHE A 136 -4.52 15.52 -1.82
CA PHE A 136 -4.45 15.03 -0.43
C PHE A 136 -3.32 15.68 0.40
N GLU A 137 -2.26 16.16 -0.26
CA GLU A 137 -1.24 17.00 0.37
C GLU A 137 -1.77 18.41 0.74
N GLY A 138 -3.01 18.74 0.34
CA GLY A 138 -3.64 20.03 0.59
C GLY A 138 -3.24 21.11 -0.40
N LYS A 139 -2.66 20.75 -1.55
CA LYS A 139 -2.32 21.71 -2.61
C LYS A 139 -3.58 22.15 -3.35
N MET A 140 -3.65 23.44 -3.66
CA MET A 140 -4.64 23.96 -4.61
C MET A 140 -4.25 23.48 -6.01
N LEU A 141 -5.11 22.66 -6.62
CA LEU A 141 -4.91 22.22 -8.00
C LEU A 141 -5.36 23.33 -8.96
N PRO A 142 -4.49 23.83 -9.86
CA PRO A 142 -4.84 24.94 -10.77
C PRO A 142 -6.06 24.68 -11.65
N GLY A 143 -6.34 23.41 -11.98
CA GLY A 143 -7.52 23.01 -12.75
C GLY A 143 -8.81 22.87 -11.95
N VAL A 144 -8.74 22.86 -10.62
CA VAL A 144 -9.91 22.74 -9.72
C VAL A 144 -10.24 24.08 -9.08
N GLU A 145 -9.22 24.89 -8.78
CA GLU A 145 -9.34 26.21 -8.14
C GLU A 145 -10.43 27.12 -8.74
N PRO A 146 -10.58 27.25 -10.07
CA PRO A 146 -11.61 28.11 -10.65
C PRO A 146 -13.06 27.70 -10.36
N PHE A 147 -13.29 26.47 -9.89
CA PHE A 147 -14.60 25.89 -9.62
C PHE A 147 -14.96 25.83 -8.14
N LEU A 148 -14.08 26.32 -7.25
CA LEU A 148 -14.30 26.33 -5.79
C LEU A 148 -15.03 27.58 -5.28
N LEU A 149 -15.68 28.33 -6.19
CA LEU A 149 -16.50 29.52 -5.90
C LEU A 149 -17.83 29.16 -5.22
#